data_AF-A0A967D1A9-F1
#
_entry.id   AF-A0A967D1A9-F1
#
_cell.length_a   1.000
_cell.length_b   1.000
_cell.length_c   1.000
_cell.angle_alpha   90.00
_cell.angle_beta   90.00
_cell.angle_gamma   90.00
#
_symmetry.space_group_name_H-M   'P 1'
#
loop_
_entity.id
_entity.type
_entity.pdbx_description
1 polymer ?
#
loop_
_entity_poly.entity_id
_entity_poly.type
_entity_poly.pdbx_seq_one_letter_code
_entity_poly.pdbx_strand_id
1 'polypeptide(L)'
;MGSFPEEHDWGLLQTVLGGESSHESWMQLALEEARVAATEDEVPVGAVILSGGRVIASGHNQREQLADPTAHAEMIALTQAAASLGSWRLENCVLYVTLEPCPMCAGAILQARVPCVVWGAADPKAGAVESLYRLFEDRRLNH
;
A
#
# COMPACT_ATOMS: atom_id res chain seq x y z
N MET A 1 -18.69 -7.65 -4.54
CA MET A 1 -19.08 -6.22 -4.65
C MET A 1 -18.42 -5.55 -3.46
N GLY A 2 -17.21 -5.03 -3.65
CA GLY A 2 -16.49 -4.33 -2.58
C GLY A 2 -17.35 -3.19 -2.08
N SER A 3 -17.51 -3.09 -0.76
CA SER A 3 -18.19 -1.98 -0.11
C SER A 3 -17.45 -0.70 -0.49
N PHE A 4 -18.10 0.13 -1.31
CA PHE A 4 -17.64 1.47 -1.60
C PHE A 4 -17.54 2.27 -0.28
N PRO A 5 -16.53 3.14 -0.13
CA PRO A 5 -16.40 4.01 1.05
C PRO A 5 -17.67 4.86 1.25
N GLU A 6 -18.03 5.14 2.51
CA GLU A 6 -19.10 6.08 2.84
C GLU A 6 -18.76 7.51 2.34
N GLU A 7 -19.75 8.40 2.16
CA GLU A 7 -19.54 9.77 1.64
C GLU A 7 -18.47 10.58 2.42
N HIS A 8 -18.24 10.26 3.69
CA HIS A 8 -17.19 10.88 4.52
C HIS A 8 -15.75 10.47 4.13
N ASP A 9 -15.55 9.24 3.62
CA ASP A 9 -14.22 8.74 3.23
C ASP A 9 -13.72 9.37 1.92
N TRP A 10 -14.64 9.74 1.03
CA TRP A 10 -14.30 10.41 -0.23
C TRP A 10 -13.74 11.82 -0.03
N GLY A 11 -14.17 12.54 1.02
CA GLY A 11 -13.63 13.85 1.38
C GLY A 11 -12.19 13.77 1.93
N LEU A 12 -11.87 12.69 2.66
CA LEU A 12 -10.52 12.42 3.13
C LEU A 12 -9.62 12.06 1.95
N LEU A 13 -10.09 11.19 1.04
CA LEU A 13 -9.36 10.82 -0.17
C LEU A 13 -9.06 12.00 -1.09
N GLN A 14 -10.01 12.91 -1.30
CA GLN A 14 -9.76 14.13 -2.08
C GLN A 14 -8.68 15.02 -1.44
N THR A 15 -8.69 15.12 -0.11
CA THR A 15 -7.69 15.89 0.63
C THR A 15 -6.30 15.24 0.55
N VAL A 16 -6.23 13.90 0.60
CA VAL A 16 -4.98 13.15 0.56
C VAL A 16 -4.40 13.04 -0.84
N LEU A 17 -5.23 12.91 -1.88
CA LEU A 17 -4.76 12.77 -3.26
C LEU A 17 -4.42 14.10 -3.93
N GLY A 18 -4.95 15.22 -3.42
CA GLY A 18 -4.79 16.54 -4.04
C GLY A 18 -5.57 16.63 -5.36
N GLY A 19 -5.96 17.85 -5.75
CA GLY A 19 -6.64 18.06 -7.03
C GLY A 19 -5.69 17.78 -8.21
N GLU A 20 -6.20 17.07 -9.22
CA GLU A 20 -5.68 16.86 -10.59
C GLU A 20 -4.98 15.53 -10.96
N SER A 21 -4.62 14.65 -10.02
CA SER A 21 -3.94 13.37 -10.37
C SER A 21 -4.86 12.14 -10.26
N SER A 22 -4.81 11.27 -11.28
CA SER A 22 -5.63 10.04 -11.31
C SER A 22 -4.98 8.90 -10.52
N HIS A 23 -5.78 7.95 -10.04
CA HIS A 23 -5.28 6.71 -9.46
C HIS A 23 -4.30 5.96 -10.38
N GLU A 24 -4.50 6.05 -11.70
CA GLU A 24 -3.59 5.47 -12.69
C GLU A 24 -2.20 6.10 -12.62
N SER A 25 -2.09 7.43 -12.50
CA SER A 25 -0.80 8.11 -12.37
C SER A 25 -0.04 7.67 -11.12
N TRP A 26 -0.74 7.50 -10.00
CA TRP A 26 -0.13 7.02 -8.75
C TRP A 26 0.28 5.55 -8.83
N MET A 27 -0.55 4.71 -9.46
CA MET A 27 -0.19 3.31 -9.71
C MET A 27 1.00 3.18 -10.68
N GLN A 28 1.16 4.09 -11.65
CA GLN A 28 2.34 4.10 -12.51
C GLN A 28 3.65 4.32 -11.73
N LEU A 29 3.63 5.11 -10.65
CA LEU A 29 4.80 5.26 -9.78
C LEU A 29 5.11 3.96 -9.03
N ALA A 30 4.09 3.25 -8.54
CA ALA A 30 4.28 1.93 -7.92
C ALA A 30 4.81 0.90 -8.93
N LEU A 31 4.36 0.96 -10.19
CA LEU A 31 4.88 0.11 -11.27
C LEU A 31 6.34 0.43 -11.61
N GLU A 32 6.79 1.66 -11.44
CA GLU A 32 8.21 1.99 -11.61
C GLU A 32 9.07 1.34 -10.54
N GLU A 33 8.65 1.38 -9.28
CA GLU A 33 9.31 0.65 -8.19
C GLU A 33 9.34 -0.87 -8.49
N ALA A 34 8.24 -1.44 -9.00
CA ALA A 34 8.21 -2.85 -9.40
C ALA A 34 9.21 -3.18 -10.53
N ARG A 35 9.48 -2.25 -11.45
CA ARG A 35 10.52 -2.40 -12.47
C ARG A 35 11.91 -2.38 -11.86
N VAL A 36 12.16 -1.52 -10.87
CA VAL A 36 13.44 -1.51 -10.13
C VAL A 36 13.68 -2.86 -9.47
N ALA A 37 12.72 -3.41 -8.72
CA ALA A 37 12.84 -4.76 -8.16
C ALA A 37 13.15 -5.80 -9.24
N ALA A 38 12.48 -5.75 -10.39
CA ALA A 38 12.75 -6.68 -11.48
C ALA A 38 14.21 -6.58 -12.00
N THR A 39 14.78 -5.37 -12.04
CA THR A 39 16.20 -5.18 -12.43
C THR A 39 17.19 -5.66 -11.38
N GLU A 40 16.75 -5.82 -10.14
CA GLU A 40 17.54 -6.30 -9.00
C GLU A 40 17.35 -7.81 -8.74
N ASP A 41 16.71 -8.54 -9.67
CA ASP A 41 16.35 -9.96 -9.53
C ASP A 41 15.43 -10.27 -8.33
N GLU A 42 14.63 -9.28 -7.92
CA GLU A 42 13.61 -9.40 -6.87
C GLU A 42 12.23 -9.75 -7.44
N VAL A 43 11.28 -10.09 -6.55
CA VAL A 43 9.87 -10.22 -6.95
C VAL A 43 9.35 -8.84 -7.40
N PRO A 44 8.78 -8.69 -8.62
CA PRO A 44 8.46 -7.39 -9.20
C PRO A 44 7.19 -6.77 -8.61
N VAL A 45 7.28 -6.35 -7.36
CA VAL A 45 6.22 -5.67 -6.61
C VAL A 45 6.75 -4.33 -6.13
N GLY A 46 5.97 -3.29 -6.33
CA GLY A 46 6.28 -1.92 -5.94
C GLY A 46 5.11 -1.27 -5.24
N ALA A 47 5.41 -0.30 -4.38
CA ALA A 47 4.46 0.41 -3.55
C ALA A 47 4.85 1.88 -3.39
N VAL A 48 3.85 2.76 -3.34
CA VAL A 48 4.03 4.18 -2.99
C VAL A 48 2.97 4.61 -1.98
N ILE A 49 3.35 5.49 -1.06
CA ILE A 49 2.42 6.08 -0.08
C ILE A 49 2.31 7.58 -0.33
N LEU A 50 1.07 8.05 -0.44
CA LEU A 50 0.73 9.46 -0.62
C LEU A 50 0.21 10.07 0.68
N SER A 51 0.52 11.34 0.90
CA SER A 51 -0.04 12.18 1.97
C SER A 51 -0.08 13.64 1.53
N GLY A 52 -1.26 14.26 1.51
CA GLY A 52 -1.43 15.68 1.15
C GLY A 52 -1.02 16.00 -0.30
N GLY A 53 -1.40 15.15 -1.24
CA GLY A 53 -1.20 15.33 -2.68
C GLY A 53 0.21 15.02 -3.20
N ARG A 54 1.04 14.36 -2.38
CA ARG A 54 2.43 14.03 -2.73
C ARG A 54 2.80 12.63 -2.27
N VAL A 55 3.71 11.99 -2.99
CA VAL A 55 4.36 10.76 -2.56
C VAL A 55 5.34 11.09 -1.43
N ILE A 56 5.17 10.43 -0.29
CA ILE A 56 6.04 10.59 0.90
C ILE A 56 6.94 9.39 1.14
N ALA A 57 6.68 8.27 0.45
CA ALA A 57 7.47 7.04 0.49
C ALA A 57 7.27 6.23 -0.78
N SER A 58 8.32 5.52 -1.20
CA SER A 58 8.28 4.53 -2.27
C SER A 58 9.15 3.32 -1.90
N GLY A 59 8.73 2.13 -2.31
CA GLY A 59 9.48 0.92 -2.02
C GLY A 59 9.13 -0.19 -3.01
N HIS A 60 10.09 -1.07 -3.21
CA HIS A 60 9.93 -2.30 -3.97
C HIS A 60 10.38 -3.49 -3.11
N ASN A 61 10.08 -4.71 -3.54
CA ASN A 61 10.52 -5.90 -2.83
C ASN A 61 12.06 -5.96 -2.78
N GLN A 62 12.64 -6.22 -1.61
CA GLN A 62 14.10 -6.30 -1.37
C GLN A 62 14.47 -7.54 -0.53
N ARG A 63 13.71 -8.63 -0.69
CA ARG A 63 13.85 -9.84 0.13
C ARG A 63 15.20 -10.51 -0.05
N GLU A 64 15.63 -10.67 -1.30
CA GLU A 64 16.88 -11.34 -1.64
C GLU A 64 18.09 -10.44 -1.29
N GLN A 65 18.00 -9.15 -1.62
CA GLN A 65 19.05 -8.16 -1.37
C GLN A 65 19.33 -7.97 0.12
N LEU A 66 18.28 -7.88 0.95
CA LEU A 66 18.41 -7.68 2.40
C LEU A 66 18.49 -8.99 3.18
N ALA A 67 18.32 -10.14 2.53
CA ALA A 67 18.13 -11.43 3.17
C ALA A 67 17.05 -11.39 4.28
N ASP A 68 16.00 -10.61 4.05
CA ASP A 68 14.92 -10.34 5.01
C ASP A 68 13.59 -10.82 4.42
N PRO A 69 12.97 -11.87 4.99
CA PRO A 69 11.70 -12.40 4.51
C PRO A 69 10.53 -11.41 4.62
N THR A 70 10.69 -10.30 5.35
CA THR A 70 9.67 -9.28 5.55
C THR A 70 9.83 -8.05 4.65
N ALA A 71 10.91 -7.96 3.87
CA ALA A 71 11.24 -6.83 2.99
C ALA A 71 10.37 -6.78 1.71
N HIS A 72 9.05 -6.84 1.88
CA HIS A 72 8.07 -6.58 0.84
C HIS A 72 7.93 -5.07 0.61
N ALA A 73 7.49 -4.69 -0.59
CA ALA A 73 7.32 -3.30 -1.01
C ALA A 73 6.47 -2.49 -0.02
N GLU A 74 5.35 -3.06 0.46
CA GLU A 74 4.46 -2.38 1.40
C GLU A 74 5.12 -2.13 2.75
N MET A 75 5.90 -3.09 3.25
CA MET A 75 6.59 -2.98 4.55
C MET A 75 7.64 -1.86 4.52
N ILE A 76 8.39 -1.79 3.42
CA ILE A 76 9.40 -0.76 3.18
C ILE A 76 8.72 0.61 3.07
N ALA A 77 7.66 0.72 2.26
CA ALA A 77 6.93 1.97 2.07
C ALA A 77 6.29 2.47 3.37
N LEU A 78 5.67 1.59 4.17
CA LEU A 78 5.09 1.94 5.48
C LEU A 78 6.15 2.50 6.44
N THR A 79 7.32 1.85 6.50
CA THR A 79 8.44 2.27 7.36
C THR A 79 8.96 3.64 6.96
N GLN A 80 9.17 3.87 5.66
CA GLN A 80 9.60 5.17 5.13
C GLN A 80 8.55 6.26 5.37
N ALA A 81 7.25 5.98 5.16
CA ALA A 81 6.19 6.94 5.38
C ALA A 81 6.10 7.35 6.85
N ALA A 82 6.23 6.38 7.76
CA ALA A 82 6.25 6.65 9.19
C ALA A 82 7.44 7.54 9.61
N ALA A 83 8.62 7.29 9.02
CA ALA A 83 9.79 8.13 9.23
C ALA A 83 9.60 9.55 8.66
N SER A 84 9.02 9.67 7.47
CA SER A 84 8.74 10.93 6.78
C SER A 84 7.76 11.82 7.57
N LEU A 85 6.75 11.21 8.20
CA LEU A 85 5.76 11.91 9.02
C LEU A 85 6.16 12.07 10.49
N GLY A 86 7.20 11.38 10.95
CA GLY A 86 7.55 11.30 12.37
C GLY A 86 6.46 10.63 13.22
N SER A 87 5.64 9.76 12.62
CA SER A 87 4.48 9.13 13.24
C SER A 87 4.30 7.72 12.70
N TRP A 88 4.04 6.75 13.58
CA TRP A 88 3.67 5.39 13.15
C TRP A 88 2.22 5.29 12.64
N ARG A 89 1.37 6.29 12.94
CA ARG A 89 0.00 6.38 12.42
C ARG A 89 0.01 7.09 11.07
N LEU A 90 -0.56 6.44 10.07
CA LEU A 90 -0.66 6.88 8.68
C LEU A 90 -2.11 7.20 8.28
N GLU A 91 -2.88 7.76 9.20
CA GLU A 91 -4.33 8.03 9.07
C GLU A 91 -4.70 8.99 7.92
N ASN A 92 -3.74 9.77 7.42
CA ASN A 92 -3.93 10.70 6.30
C ASN A 92 -3.16 10.24 5.05
N CYS A 93 -3.06 8.93 4.84
CA CYS A 93 -2.29 8.35 3.75
C CYS A 93 -3.14 7.46 2.83
N VAL A 94 -2.68 7.31 1.59
CA VAL A 94 -3.16 6.28 0.66
C VAL A 94 -1.97 5.46 0.19
N LEU A 95 -2.07 4.14 0.32
CA LEU A 95 -1.08 3.19 -0.20
C LEU A 95 -1.51 2.70 -1.58
N TYR A 96 -0.63 2.81 -2.56
CA TYR A 96 -0.77 2.16 -3.86
C TYR A 96 0.25 1.03 -3.95
N VAL A 97 -0.17 -0.16 -4.37
CA VAL A 97 0.70 -1.34 -4.52
C VAL A 97 0.37 -2.12 -5.78
N THR A 98 1.36 -2.64 -6.49
CA THR A 98 1.13 -3.28 -7.80
C THR A 98 0.43 -4.63 -7.72
N LEU A 99 0.48 -5.29 -6.56
CA LEU A 99 -0.09 -6.62 -6.30
C LEU A 99 -0.89 -6.59 -5.00
N GLU A 100 -1.93 -7.41 -4.91
CA GLU A 100 -2.74 -7.56 -3.70
C GLU A 100 -1.89 -7.92 -2.46
N PRO A 101 -2.03 -7.19 -1.34
CA PRO A 101 -1.26 -7.46 -0.13
C PRO A 101 -1.47 -8.88 0.42
N CYS A 102 -0.37 -9.52 0.83
CA CYS A 102 -0.40 -10.79 1.56
C CYS A 102 -0.82 -10.60 3.04
N PRO A 103 -1.01 -11.66 3.86
CA PRO A 103 -1.48 -11.51 5.23
C PRO A 103 -0.55 -10.66 6.12
N MET A 104 0.76 -10.73 5.88
CA MET A 104 1.75 -9.92 6.59
C MET A 104 1.56 -8.43 6.28
N CYS A 105 1.56 -8.07 4.99
CA CYS A 105 1.42 -6.69 4.55
C CYS A 105 0.05 -6.12 4.93
N ALA A 106 -1.04 -6.87 4.70
CA ALA A 106 -2.39 -6.47 5.11
C ALA A 106 -2.48 -6.24 6.63
N GLY A 107 -1.89 -7.11 7.44
CA GLY A 107 -1.81 -6.91 8.88
C GLY A 107 -1.03 -5.65 9.26
N ALA A 108 0.10 -5.39 8.61
CA ALA A 108 0.91 -4.19 8.85
C ALA A 108 0.17 -2.90 8.48
N ILE A 109 -0.54 -2.89 7.35
CA ILE A 109 -1.38 -1.77 6.89
C ILE A 109 -2.44 -1.43 7.95
N LEU A 110 -3.15 -2.44 8.48
CA LEU A 110 -4.14 -2.27 9.55
C LEU A 110 -3.51 -1.68 10.82
N GLN A 111 -2.34 -2.18 11.23
CA GLN A 111 -1.62 -1.66 12.39
C GLN A 111 -1.14 -0.22 12.20
N ALA A 112 -0.71 0.13 10.98
CA ALA A 112 -0.26 1.46 10.60
C ALA A 112 -1.39 2.48 10.44
N ARG A 113 -2.66 2.05 10.48
CA ARG A 113 -3.85 2.90 10.33
C ARG A 113 -3.94 3.57 8.96
N VAL A 114 -3.53 2.87 7.90
CA VAL A 114 -3.69 3.39 6.54
C VAL A 114 -5.16 3.21 6.12
N PRO A 115 -5.92 4.30 5.91
CA PRO A 115 -7.36 4.22 5.65
C PRO A 115 -7.71 3.69 4.27
N CYS A 116 -6.81 3.77 3.30
CA CYS A 116 -7.08 3.38 1.93
C CYS A 116 -5.87 2.71 1.27
N VAL A 117 -6.14 1.57 0.65
CA VAL A 117 -5.19 0.81 -0.16
C VAL A 117 -5.79 0.62 -1.54
N VAL A 118 -5.02 0.95 -2.57
CA VAL A 118 -5.34 0.70 -3.97
C VAL A 118 -4.32 -0.31 -4.50
N TRP A 119 -4.78 -1.47 -4.98
CA TRP A 119 -3.90 -2.47 -5.57
C TRP A 119 -4.17 -2.70 -7.05
N GLY A 120 -3.14 -3.16 -7.77
CA GLY A 120 -3.20 -3.43 -9.20
C GLY A 120 -3.78 -4.82 -9.51
N ALA A 121 -2.95 -5.85 -9.44
CA ALA A 121 -3.34 -7.23 -9.73
C ALA A 121 -3.81 -7.96 -8.45
N ALA A 122 -4.76 -8.89 -8.60
CA ALA A 122 -5.12 -9.84 -7.54
C ALA A 122 -4.00 -10.89 -7.35
N ASP A 123 -3.85 -11.41 -6.13
CA ASP A 123 -2.92 -12.49 -5.83
C ASP A 123 -3.67 -13.77 -5.39
N PRO A 124 -3.99 -14.68 -6.33
CA PRO A 124 -4.73 -15.91 -5.99
C PRO A 124 -3.94 -16.89 -5.12
N LYS A 125 -2.63 -16.68 -4.91
CA LYS A 125 -1.78 -17.58 -4.12
C LYS A 125 -1.55 -17.11 -2.70
N ALA A 126 -1.52 -15.80 -2.47
CA ALA A 126 -1.24 -15.26 -1.14
C ALA A 126 -2.07 -14.02 -0.76
N GLY A 127 -2.91 -13.48 -1.64
CA GLY A 127 -3.66 -12.26 -1.40
C GLY A 127 -4.63 -12.38 -0.21
N ALA A 128 -4.59 -11.40 0.69
CA ALA A 128 -5.33 -11.42 1.94
C ALA A 128 -6.40 -10.32 2.06
N VAL A 129 -6.62 -9.57 1.00
CA VAL A 129 -7.64 -8.52 0.93
C VAL A 129 -8.89 -9.06 0.27
N GLU A 130 -8.76 -9.71 -0.89
CA GLU A 130 -9.86 -10.27 -1.68
C GLU A 130 -9.63 -11.69 -2.22
N SER A 131 -8.40 -12.22 -2.27
CA SER A 131 -8.17 -13.55 -2.86
C SER A 131 -8.47 -14.68 -1.89
N LEU A 132 -7.73 -14.77 -0.78
CA LEU A 132 -7.83 -15.88 0.18
C LEU A 132 -8.47 -15.47 1.51
N TYR A 133 -8.36 -14.19 1.86
CA TYR A 133 -8.91 -13.62 3.09
C TYR A 133 -9.71 -12.34 2.78
N ARG A 134 -10.30 -11.78 3.83
CA ARG A 134 -11.01 -10.49 3.82
C ARG A 134 -10.57 -9.68 5.04
N LEU A 135 -9.26 -9.51 5.22
CA LEU A 135 -8.71 -8.93 6.47
C LEU A 135 -9.24 -7.51 6.74
N PHE A 136 -9.40 -6.69 5.70
CA PHE A 136 -9.92 -5.33 5.84
C PHE A 136 -11.43 -5.28 6.16
N GLU A 137 -12.16 -6.37 5.98
CA GLU A 137 -13.59 -6.47 6.32
C GLU A 137 -13.83 -7.13 7.69
N ASP A 138 -12.78 -7.62 8.35
CA ASP A 138 -12.89 -8.34 9.62
C ASP A 138 -13.15 -7.38 10.78
N ARG A 139 -14.41 -7.29 11.20
CA ARG A 139 -14.88 -6.43 12.31
C ARG A 139 -14.21 -6.70 13.66
N ARG A 140 -13.47 -7.80 13.81
CA ARG A 140 -12.70 -8.10 15.04
C ARG A 140 -11.38 -7.34 15.07
N LEU A 141 -10.89 -6.88 13.91
CA LEU A 141 -9.68 -6.10 13.79
C LEU A 141 -10.03 -4.63 14.02
N ASN A 142 -9.20 -3.97 14.81
CA ASN A 142 -9.41 -2.59 15.19
C ASN A 142 -8.87 -1.74 14.04
N HIS A 143 -9.73 -0.94 13.40
CA HIS A 143 -9.50 -0.15 12.17
C HIS A 143 -9.72 -0.91 10.88
#